data_AF-A0A7V3RPE0-F1
#
_entry.id   AF-A0A7V3RPE0-F1
#
_cell.length_a   1.000
_cell.length_b   1.000
_cell.length_c   1.000
_cell.angle_alpha   90.00
_cell.angle_beta   90.00
_cell.angle_gamma   90.00
#
_symmetry.space_group_name_H-M   'P 1'
#
loop_
_entity.id
_entity.type
_entity.pdbx_description
1 polymer ?
#
loop_
_entity_poly.entity_id
_entity_poly.type
_entity_poly.pdbx_seq_one_letter_code
_entity_poly.pdbx_strand_id
1 'polypeptide(L)'
;MTTLSQPLIVESSANGQIPPLENGDRLTRPEFERRYAAMPHVKKAELIEGVVYMPSPVSNDHAQPHFDLIAWLGFYRAATPGISGGDNGTLRLDLDNEPQPDAFLRILAEYGGQARVD
;
A
#
# COMPACT_ATOMS: atom_id res chain seq x y z
N MET A 1 28.97 44.42 -11.45
CA MET A 1 28.80 42.95 -11.44
C MET A 1 28.42 42.52 -10.04
N THR A 2 27.12 42.50 -9.74
CA THR A 2 26.57 41.84 -8.55
C THR A 2 25.19 41.35 -8.93
N THR A 3 25.12 40.15 -9.51
CA THR A 3 23.86 39.47 -9.80
C THR A 3 23.31 38.90 -8.51
N LEU A 4 22.26 39.54 -7.98
CA LEU A 4 21.43 38.99 -6.91
C LEU A 4 20.73 37.75 -7.45
N SER A 5 21.03 36.60 -6.84
CA SER A 5 20.33 35.34 -7.00
C SER A 5 18.87 35.50 -6.54
N GLN A 6 17.93 35.49 -7.50
CA GLN A 6 16.52 35.31 -7.22
C GLN A 6 16.26 33.88 -6.73
N PRO A 7 15.41 33.67 -5.71
CA PRO A 7 14.97 32.33 -5.35
C PRO A 7 14.08 31.79 -6.46
N LEU A 8 14.28 30.51 -6.83
CA LEU A 8 13.37 29.76 -7.69
C LEU A 8 11.99 29.76 -7.03
N ILE A 9 11.06 30.49 -7.64
CA ILE A 9 9.64 30.37 -7.37
C ILE A 9 9.26 28.94 -7.78
N VAL A 10 8.98 28.09 -6.80
CA VAL A 10 8.19 26.87 -7.04
C VAL A 10 6.85 27.37 -7.53
N GLU A 11 6.59 27.21 -8.83
CA GLU A 11 5.29 27.53 -9.42
C GLU A 11 4.23 26.66 -8.73
N SER A 12 3.55 27.26 -7.75
CA SER A 12 2.26 26.82 -7.27
C SER A 12 1.35 26.73 -8.48
N SER A 13 1.02 25.51 -8.91
CA SER A 13 0.03 25.25 -9.94
C SER A 13 -1.26 26.01 -9.58
N ALA A 14 -1.50 27.09 -10.31
CA ALA A 14 -2.63 27.97 -10.18
C ALA A 14 -3.88 27.29 -10.76
N ASN A 15 -4.48 26.43 -9.95
CA ASN A 15 -5.88 26.02 -9.96
C ASN A 15 -6.02 25.05 -8.78
N GLY A 16 -6.94 25.29 -7.84
CA GLY A 16 -7.11 24.50 -6.62
C GLY A 16 -7.53 23.03 -6.80
N GLN A 17 -7.16 22.40 -7.91
CA GLN A 17 -7.29 20.97 -8.16
C GLN A 17 -6.02 20.28 -7.68
N ILE A 18 -6.19 19.39 -6.69
CA ILE A 18 -5.14 18.50 -6.24
C ILE A 18 -4.78 17.57 -7.42
N PRO A 19 -3.52 17.53 -7.89
CA PRO A 19 -3.14 16.65 -8.99
C PRO A 19 -3.39 15.18 -8.64
N PRO A 20 -3.84 14.35 -9.59
CA PRO A 20 -3.96 12.91 -9.33
C PRO A 20 -2.59 12.30 -9.03
N LEU A 21 -2.60 11.12 -8.40
CA LEU A 21 -1.45 10.25 -8.32
C LEU A 21 -1.23 9.61 -9.70
N GLU A 22 0.02 9.56 -10.15
CA GLU A 22 0.42 8.79 -11.31
C GLU A 22 1.46 7.72 -10.91
N ASN A 23 1.39 6.56 -11.56
CA ASN A 23 2.33 5.48 -11.33
C ASN A 23 3.76 5.94 -11.72
N GLY A 24 4.69 5.86 -10.78
CA GLY A 24 6.07 6.34 -10.93
C GLY A 24 6.32 7.76 -10.39
N ASP A 25 5.29 8.47 -9.92
CA ASP A 25 5.46 9.77 -9.28
C ASP A 25 6.43 9.68 -8.09
N ARG A 26 7.29 10.68 -7.93
CA ARG A 26 8.16 10.81 -6.76
C ARG A 26 7.61 11.81 -5.78
N LEU A 27 6.99 11.34 -4.70
CA LEU A 27 6.28 12.18 -3.73
C LEU A 27 6.79 11.93 -2.32
N THR A 28 6.66 12.96 -1.49
CA THR A 28 6.74 12.80 -0.04
C THR A 28 5.43 12.16 0.46
N ARG A 29 5.49 11.46 1.60
CA ARG A 29 4.31 10.84 2.21
C ARG A 29 3.12 11.82 2.41
N PRO A 30 3.30 13.05 2.92
CA PRO A 30 2.17 13.98 3.07
C PRO A 30 1.53 14.41 1.75
N GLU A 31 2.34 14.55 0.68
CA GLU A 31 1.83 14.87 -0.65
C GLU A 31 1.06 13.69 -1.24
N PHE A 32 1.57 12.46 -1.07
CA PHE A 32 0.89 11.23 -1.45
C PHE A 32 -0.47 11.10 -0.75
N GLU A 33 -0.51 11.23 0.59
CA GLU A 33 -1.74 11.11 1.38
C GLU A 33 -2.80 12.14 0.95
N ARG A 34 -2.39 13.40 0.73
CA ARG A 34 -3.31 14.47 0.27
C ARG A 34 -3.92 14.14 -1.09
N ARG A 35 -3.11 13.66 -2.04
CA ARG A 35 -3.57 13.29 -3.38
C ARG A 35 -4.42 12.02 -3.36
N TYR A 36 -4.03 11.02 -2.58
CA TYR A 36 -4.78 9.77 -2.44
C TYR A 36 -6.18 10.01 -1.86
N ALA A 37 -6.30 10.84 -0.82
CA ALA A 37 -7.58 11.23 -0.23
C ALA A 37 -8.51 11.96 -1.23
N ALA A 38 -7.94 12.63 -2.24
CA ALA A 38 -8.69 13.29 -3.31
C ALA A 38 -9.13 12.35 -4.44
N MET A 39 -8.73 11.07 -4.42
CA MET A 39 -9.03 10.06 -5.44
C MET A 39 -9.87 8.89 -4.88
N PRO A 40 -11.11 9.12 -4.44
CA PRO A 40 -11.95 8.07 -3.81
C PRO A 40 -12.30 6.90 -4.74
N HIS A 41 -12.07 7.04 -6.04
CA HIS A 41 -12.28 5.99 -7.06
C HIS A 41 -11.07 5.05 -7.21
N VAL A 42 -9.89 5.44 -6.73
CA VAL A 42 -8.70 4.59 -6.71
C VAL A 42 -8.82 3.66 -5.51
N LYS A 43 -8.83 2.36 -5.78
CA LYS A 43 -9.01 1.32 -4.75
C LYS A 43 -7.70 0.94 -4.06
N LYS A 44 -6.57 1.14 -4.74
CA LYS A 44 -5.25 0.76 -4.25
C LYS A 44 -4.17 1.64 -4.89
N ALA A 45 -3.32 2.23 -4.05
CA ALA A 45 -2.07 2.89 -4.42
C ALA A 45 -1.08 2.72 -3.26
N GLU A 46 0.19 2.51 -3.56
CA GLU A 46 1.27 2.29 -2.60
C GLU A 46 2.36 3.36 -2.79
N LEU A 47 3.07 3.72 -1.73
CA LEU A 47 4.25 4.59 -1.79
C LEU A 47 5.45 3.80 -1.27
N ILE A 48 6.38 3.44 -2.16
CA ILE A 48 7.56 2.62 -1.83
C ILE A 48 8.80 3.44 -2.18
N GLU A 49 9.67 3.71 -1.21
CA GLU A 49 10.91 4.50 -1.41
C GLU A 49 10.65 5.87 -2.08
N GLY A 50 9.52 6.50 -1.75
CA GLY A 50 9.09 7.77 -2.33
C GLY A 50 8.54 7.68 -3.75
N VAL A 51 8.38 6.47 -4.31
CA VAL A 51 7.78 6.22 -5.62
C VAL A 51 6.36 5.71 -5.46
N VAL A 52 5.43 6.32 -6.18
CA VAL A 52 4.02 5.93 -6.20
C VAL A 52 3.83 4.72 -7.11
N TYR A 53 3.15 3.69 -6.59
CA TYR A 53 2.75 2.50 -7.33
C TYR A 53 1.23 2.40 -7.37
N MET A 54 0.66 2.41 -8.58
CA MET A 54 -0.78 2.22 -8.78
C MET A 54 -1.02 0.92 -9.52
N PRO A 55 -1.33 -0.19 -8.82
CA PRO A 55 -1.56 -1.46 -9.48
C PRO A 55 -2.79 -1.36 -10.40
N SER A 56 -2.66 -1.92 -11.60
CA SER A 56 -3.79 -2.07 -12.51
C SER A 56 -4.88 -2.96 -11.89
N PRO A 57 -6.16 -2.84 -12.32
CA PRO A 57 -7.23 -3.70 -11.84
C PRO A 57 -6.84 -5.18 -11.93
N VAL A 58 -7.15 -5.95 -10.88
CA VAL A 58 -6.86 -7.38 -10.82
C VAL A 58 -7.54 -8.07 -12.00
N SER A 59 -6.76 -8.65 -12.91
CA SER A 59 -7.25 -9.45 -14.02
C SER A 59 -7.65 -10.85 -13.54
N ASN A 60 -8.41 -11.58 -14.36
CA ASN A 60 -8.74 -12.99 -14.05
C ASN A 60 -7.50 -13.86 -13.88
N ASP A 61 -6.40 -13.54 -14.57
CA ASP A 61 -5.12 -14.26 -14.46
C ASP A 61 -4.51 -14.17 -13.06
N HIS A 62 -4.83 -13.13 -12.29
CA HIS A 62 -4.45 -13.01 -10.88
C HIS A 62 -5.58 -13.46 -9.94
N ALA A 63 -6.83 -13.16 -10.29
CA ALA A 63 -7.98 -13.44 -9.43
C ALA A 63 -8.20 -14.94 -9.19
N GLN A 64 -8.06 -15.79 -10.22
CA GLN A 64 -8.25 -17.24 -10.06
C GLN A 64 -7.18 -17.88 -9.17
N PRO A 65 -5.87 -17.69 -9.42
CA PRO A 65 -4.83 -18.22 -8.53
C PRO A 65 -4.94 -17.69 -7.10
N HIS A 66 -5.29 -16.41 -6.93
CA HIS A 66 -5.51 -15.82 -5.61
C HIS A 66 -6.68 -16.51 -4.88
N PHE A 67 -7.80 -16.74 -5.55
CA PHE A 67 -8.95 -17.45 -4.96
C PHE A 67 -8.57 -18.87 -4.49
N ASP A 68 -7.85 -19.61 -5.33
CA ASP A 68 -7.41 -20.97 -4.99
C ASP A 68 -6.43 -20.97 -3.81
N LEU A 69 -5.51 -19.99 -3.75
CA LEU A 69 -4.59 -19.81 -2.64
C LEU A 69 -5.33 -19.53 -1.33
N ILE A 70 -6.30 -18.61 -1.35
CA ILE A 70 -7.11 -18.28 -0.17
C ILE A 70 -7.93 -19.47 0.30
N ALA A 71 -8.52 -20.25 -0.62
CA ALA A 71 -9.23 -21.47 -0.28
C ALA A 71 -8.30 -22.48 0.41
N TRP A 72 -7.10 -22.70 -0.15
CA TRP A 72 -6.11 -23.60 0.43
C TRP A 72 -5.66 -23.17 1.83
N LEU A 73 -5.35 -21.87 2.03
CA LEU A 73 -5.00 -21.32 3.35
C LEU A 73 -6.17 -21.39 4.33
N GLY A 74 -7.41 -21.23 3.84
CA GLY A 74 -8.63 -21.42 4.62
C GLY A 74 -8.75 -22.84 5.17
N PHE A 75 -8.53 -23.86 4.34
CA PHE A 75 -8.49 -25.26 4.79
C PHE A 75 -7.35 -25.53 5.76
N TYR A 76 -6.15 -25.02 5.49
CA TYR A 76 -5.02 -25.16 6.39
C TYR A 76 -5.30 -24.55 7.76
N ARG A 77 -5.87 -23.35 7.81
CA ARG A 77 -6.31 -22.68 9.04
C ARG A 77 -7.38 -23.47 9.78
N ALA A 78 -8.36 -24.03 9.07
CA ALA A 78 -9.41 -24.83 9.69
C ALA A 78 -8.86 -26.10 10.37
N ALA A 79 -7.79 -26.68 9.82
CA ALA A 79 -7.16 -27.89 10.35
C ALA A 79 -6.01 -27.62 11.35
N THR A 80 -5.57 -26.38 11.52
CA THR A 80 -4.39 -26.03 12.33
C THR A 80 -4.77 -25.05 13.44
N PRO A 81 -4.91 -25.51 14.70
CA PRO A 81 -5.15 -24.63 15.83
C PRO A 81 -4.04 -23.58 16.00
N GLY A 82 -4.41 -22.39 16.44
CA GLY A 82 -3.46 -21.36 16.83
C GLY A 82 -2.96 -20.44 15.73
N ILE A 83 -3.56 -20.49 14.54
CA ILE A 83 -3.26 -19.54 13.46
C ILE A 83 -4.49 -18.74 13.03
N SER A 84 -4.22 -17.54 12.53
CA SER A 84 -5.17 -16.67 11.85
C SER A 84 -4.62 -16.35 10.46
N GLY A 85 -5.47 -15.90 9.54
CA GLY A 85 -5.09 -15.57 8.18
C GLY A 85 -5.99 -14.49 7.60
N GLY A 86 -5.52 -13.90 6.51
CA GLY A 86 -6.26 -12.89 5.78
C GLY A 86 -5.62 -12.61 4.43
N ASP A 87 -6.40 -11.93 3.61
CA ASP A 87 -6.06 -11.29 2.35
C ASP A 87 -6.30 -9.79 2.48
N ASN A 88 -5.74 -9.00 1.55
CA ASN A 88 -5.97 -7.55 1.48
C ASN A 88 -5.63 -6.75 2.76
N GLY A 89 -4.88 -7.37 3.68
CA GLY A 89 -4.37 -6.73 4.88
C GLY A 89 -3.02 -6.10 4.63
N THR A 90 -2.74 -5.04 5.38
CA THR A 90 -1.44 -4.38 5.39
C THR A 90 -0.56 -5.00 6.46
N LEU A 91 0.65 -5.42 6.09
CA LEU A 91 1.66 -5.94 7.03
C LEU A 91 2.74 -4.89 7.23
N ARG A 92 3.04 -4.56 8.48
CA ARG A 92 4.21 -3.74 8.85
C ARG A 92 5.34 -4.67 9.26
N LEU A 93 6.41 -4.73 8.47
CA LEU A 93 7.55 -5.61 8.74
C LEU A 93 8.69 -4.90 9.47
N ASP A 94 8.91 -3.63 9.15
CA ASP A 94 9.85 -2.73 9.83
C ASP A 94 9.39 -1.26 9.71
N LEU A 95 10.30 -0.30 9.95
CA LEU A 95 9.99 1.13 9.89
C LEU A 95 9.77 1.66 8.46
N ASP A 96 10.24 0.93 7.45
CA ASP A 96 10.29 1.38 6.06
C ASP A 96 9.37 0.54 5.15
N ASN A 97 8.93 -0.65 5.61
CA ASN A 97 8.18 -1.62 4.81
C ASN A 97 6.75 -1.89 5.34
N GLU A 98 5.77 -1.53 4.53
CA GLU A 98 4.35 -1.77 4.77
C GLU A 98 3.66 -2.48 3.58
N PRO A 99 4.07 -3.71 3.20
CA PRO A 99 3.49 -4.42 2.06
C PRO A 99 2.03 -4.87 2.29
N GLN A 100 1.29 -4.98 1.18
CA GLN A 100 -0.01 -5.65 1.12
C GLN A 100 0.12 -6.96 0.32
N PRO A 101 0.48 -8.08 0.98
CA PRO A 101 0.61 -9.35 0.29
C PRO A 101 -0.75 -9.85 -0.23
N ASP A 102 -0.70 -10.74 -1.22
CA ASP A 102 -1.91 -11.42 -1.71
C ASP A 102 -2.60 -12.21 -0.60
N ALA A 103 -1.84 -12.90 0.26
CA ALA A 103 -2.38 -13.61 1.42
C ALA A 103 -1.33 -13.72 2.53
N PHE A 104 -1.78 -13.88 3.77
CA PHE A 104 -0.89 -14.15 4.90
C PHE A 104 -1.52 -15.07 5.95
N LEU A 105 -0.66 -15.71 6.74
CA LEU A 105 -0.99 -16.39 7.98
C LEU A 105 -0.15 -15.79 9.11
N ARG A 106 -0.72 -15.75 10.32
CA ARG A 106 -0.01 -15.42 11.54
C ARG A 106 -0.36 -16.40 12.65
N ILE A 107 0.60 -16.64 13.52
CA ILE A 107 0.37 -17.38 14.76
C ILE A 107 -0.33 -16.44 15.75
N LEU A 108 -1.34 -16.95 16.44
CA LEU A 108 -2.04 -16.22 17.50
C LEU A 108 -1.14 -16.04 18.73
N ALA A 109 -1.30 -14.93 19.45
CA ALA A 109 -0.46 -14.61 20.60
C ALA A 109 -0.51 -15.69 21.69
N GLU A 110 -1.69 -16.27 21.95
CA GLU A 110 -1.89 -17.38 22.89
C GLU A 110 -1.18 -18.69 22.49
N TYR A 111 -0.70 -18.80 21.24
CA TYR A 111 0.11 -19.89 20.72
C TYR A 111 1.58 -19.47 20.48
N GLY A 112 2.02 -18.34 21.06
CA GLY A 112 3.40 -17.87 20.96
C GLY A 112 3.70 -16.99 19.74
N GLY A 113 2.67 -16.54 19.02
CA GLY A 113 2.83 -15.62 17.90
C GLY A 113 3.33 -14.23 18.31
N GLN A 114 4.19 -13.63 17.48
CA GLN A 114 4.79 -12.31 17.73
C GLN A 114 4.13 -11.16 16.97
N ALA A 115 3.30 -11.47 15.97
CA ALA A 115 2.59 -10.48 15.16
C ALA A 115 1.47 -9.80 15.98
N ARG A 116 1.39 -8.47 15.85
CA ARG A 116 0.36 -7.63 16.50
C ARG A 116 -0.67 -7.16 15.47
N VAL A 117 -1.84 -6.80 15.95
CA VAL A 117 -2.93 -6.21 15.16
C VAL A 117 -3.26 -4.87 15.78
N ASP A 118 -3.35 -3.83 14.95
CA ASP A 118 -3.69 -2.45 15.33
C ASP A 118 -5.21 -2.21 15.25
#